data_AF-A0A970P6E8-F1
#
_entry.id   AF-A0A970P6E8-F1
#
_cell.length_a   1.000
_cell.length_b   1.000
_cell.length_c   1.000
_cell.angle_alpha   90.00
_cell.angle_beta   90.00
_cell.angle_gamma   90.00
#
_symmetry.space_group_name_H-M   'P 1'
#
loop_
_entity.id
_entity.type
_entity.pdbx_description
1 polymer ?
#
loop_
_entity_poly.entity_id
_entity_poly.type
_entity_poly.pdbx_seq_one_letter_code
_entity_poly.pdbx_strand_id
1 'polypeptide(L)'
;MFGVALPYAAFALLVVGIIIRIVKWGKSPVPFSIPTTCGQQQSLPWIKQNKIENPSTTWGVIARMALEILFFRSLFRNTKTERRGERLAFGSSQWLWLGALVFHWSMLIIVIRHLRYIIDPVPVVVQGIEALDG
;
A
#
# COMPACT_ATOMS: atom_id res chain seq x y z
N MET A 1 22.90 -26.83 14.53
CA MET A 1 22.11 -26.14 15.57
C MET A 1 21.70 -24.72 15.18
N PHE A 2 22.64 -23.83 14.81
CA PHE A 2 22.33 -22.43 14.45
C PHE A 2 21.29 -22.29 13.30
N GLY A 3 21.45 -23.05 12.21
CA GLY A 3 20.53 -23.03 11.06
C GLY A 3 19.12 -23.60 11.30
N VAL A 4 18.84 -24.10 12.51
CA VAL A 4 17.52 -24.62 12.89
C VAL A 4 16.96 -23.77 14.03
N ALA A 5 17.71 -23.62 15.12
CA ALA A 5 17.25 -22.90 16.31
C ALA A 5 17.01 -21.41 16.04
N LEU A 6 17.89 -20.74 15.28
CA LEU A 6 17.77 -19.30 15.03
C LEU A 6 16.54 -18.97 14.17
N PRO A 7 16.29 -19.65 13.02
CA PRO A 7 15.07 -19.38 12.23
C PRO A 7 13.78 -19.61 13.02
N TYR A 8 13.68 -20.71 13.79
CA TYR A 8 12.49 -20.98 14.60
C TYR A 8 12.28 -19.96 15.71
N ALA A 9 13.36 -19.54 16.39
CA ALA A 9 13.30 -18.49 17.41
C ALA A 9 12.89 -17.14 16.80
N ALA A 10 13.49 -16.75 15.67
CA ALA A 10 13.15 -15.52 14.96
C ALA A 10 11.68 -15.51 14.50
N PHE A 11 11.20 -16.62 13.96
CA PHE A 11 9.80 -16.77 13.56
C PHE A 11 8.84 -16.70 14.76
N ALA A 12 9.14 -17.40 15.86
CA ALA A 12 8.34 -17.35 17.06
C ALA A 12 8.26 -15.93 17.64
N LEU A 13 9.39 -15.22 17.72
CA LEU A 13 9.43 -13.83 18.18
C LEU A 13 8.63 -12.90 17.26
N LEU A 14 8.72 -13.08 15.94
CA LEU A 14 7.95 -12.31 14.97
C LEU A 14 6.44 -12.51 15.17
N VAL A 15 5.99 -13.77 15.25
CA VAL A 15 4.56 -14.11 15.40
C VAL A 15 4.02 -13.58 16.73
N VAL A 16 4.71 -13.84 17.84
CA VAL A 16 4.31 -13.34 19.17
C VAL A 16 4.29 -11.81 19.18
N GLY A 17 5.30 -11.16 18.60
CA GLY A 17 5.37 -9.71 18.49
C GLY A 17 4.20 -9.12 17.70
N ILE A 18 3.84 -9.73 16.58
CA ILE A 18 2.68 -9.34 15.76
C ILE A 18 1.38 -9.47 16.57
N ILE A 19 1.17 -10.60 17.25
CA ILE A 19 -0.03 -10.83 18.08
C ILE A 19 -0.14 -9.75 19.16
N ILE A 20 0.95 -9.49 19.91
CA ILE A 20 0.98 -8.45 20.95
C ILE A 20 0.65 -7.08 20.36
N ARG A 21 1.19 -6.74 19.19
CA ARG A 21 0.92 -5.46 18.51
C ARG A 21 -0.54 -5.32 18.10
N ILE A 22 -1.14 -6.38 17.53
CA ILE A 22 -2.55 -6.40 17.11
C ILE A 22 -3.46 -6.24 18.33
N VAL A 23 -3.23 -7.01 19.41
CA VAL A 23 -4.04 -6.91 20.63
C VAL A 23 -3.93 -5.53 21.26
N LYS A 24 -2.73 -4.96 21.32
CA LYS A 24 -2.53 -3.59 21.83
C LYS A 24 -3.27 -2.56 20.97
N TRP A 25 -3.19 -2.66 19.65
CA TRP A 25 -3.89 -1.76 18.74
C TRP A 25 -5.42 -1.88 18.86
N GLY A 26 -5.95 -3.11 18.92
CA GLY A 26 -7.39 -3.35 19.06
C GLY A 26 -7.99 -2.90 20.39
N LYS A 27 -7.16 -2.75 21.44
CA LYS A 27 -7.57 -2.18 22.74
C LYS A 27 -7.50 -0.66 22.79
N SER A 28 -6.86 -0.01 21.82
CA SER A 28 -6.78 1.45 21.78
C SER A 28 -8.14 2.02 21.35
N PRO A 29 -8.71 2.98 22.10
CA PRO A 29 -9.95 3.62 21.71
C PRO A 29 -9.75 4.36 20.38
N VAL A 30 -10.57 4.05 19.39
CA VAL A 30 -10.51 4.71 18.08
C VAL A 30 -11.42 5.94 18.14
N PRO A 31 -10.89 7.16 17.96
CA PRO A 31 -11.71 8.36 17.89
C PRO A 31 -12.67 8.29 16.70
N PHE A 32 -13.77 9.05 16.77
CA PHE A 32 -14.77 9.06 15.71
C PHE A 32 -14.12 9.29 14.35
N SER A 33 -14.29 8.33 13.44
CA SER A 33 -13.73 8.40 12.09
C SER A 33 -14.49 9.46 11.30
N ILE A 34 -13.89 10.63 11.14
CA ILE A 34 -14.33 11.63 10.18
C ILE A 34 -13.49 11.40 8.93
N PRO A 35 -13.98 10.63 7.94
CA PRO A 35 -13.22 10.38 6.72
C PRO A 35 -13.04 11.72 6.01
N THR A 36 -11.79 12.15 5.86
CA THR A 36 -11.45 13.28 4.99
C THR A 36 -11.58 12.82 3.55
N THR A 37 -12.80 12.84 3.01
CA THR A 37 -13.03 12.56 1.61
C THR A 37 -12.57 13.76 0.79
N CYS A 38 -11.61 13.56 -0.11
CA CYS A 38 -11.25 14.58 -1.09
C CYS A 38 -12.34 14.61 -2.19
N GLY A 39 -12.67 15.81 -2.69
CA GLY A 39 -13.62 15.95 -3.81
C GLY A 39 -15.10 15.82 -3.45
N GLN A 40 -15.94 16.14 -4.44
CA GLN A 40 -17.38 16.31 -4.25
C GLN A 40 -18.10 15.00 -3.90
N GLN A 41 -18.78 14.98 -2.75
CA GLN A 41 -19.61 13.86 -2.29
C GLN A 41 -20.89 13.72 -3.11
N GLN A 42 -21.48 12.51 -3.06
CA GLN A 42 -22.84 12.31 -3.56
C GLN A 42 -23.79 13.11 -2.68
N SER A 43 -24.31 14.21 -3.23
CA SER A 43 -25.21 15.12 -2.52
C SER A 43 -26.51 15.24 -3.30
N LEU A 44 -26.56 16.19 -4.22
CA LEU A 44 -27.74 16.52 -4.99
C LEU A 44 -27.60 15.98 -6.42
N PRO A 45 -28.68 15.48 -7.06
CA PRO A 45 -28.60 14.78 -8.34
C PRO A 45 -28.07 15.65 -9.50
N TRP A 46 -28.11 16.97 -9.37
CA TRP A 46 -27.55 17.91 -10.36
C TRP A 46 -26.09 18.28 -10.13
N ILE A 47 -25.50 17.92 -8.98
CA ILE A 47 -24.09 18.21 -8.69
C ILE A 47 -23.25 16.98 -9.01
N LYS A 48 -22.31 17.12 -9.95
CA LYS A 48 -21.43 16.04 -10.39
C LYS A 48 -20.53 15.57 -9.24
N GLN A 49 -20.77 14.34 -8.78
CA GLN A 49 -19.93 13.66 -7.80
C GLN A 49 -18.55 13.30 -8.38
N ASN A 50 -17.51 13.36 -7.54
CA ASN A 50 -16.22 12.76 -7.86
C ASN A 50 -16.19 11.29 -7.45
N LYS A 51 -16.46 10.39 -8.40
CA LYS A 51 -16.62 8.94 -8.14
C LYS A 51 -15.37 8.23 -7.60
N ILE A 52 -14.17 8.77 -7.86
CA ILE A 52 -12.89 8.14 -7.48
C ILE A 52 -12.37 8.72 -6.17
N GLU A 53 -12.45 10.05 -5.99
CA GLU A 53 -12.02 10.69 -4.75
C GLU A 53 -13.05 10.55 -3.63
N ASN A 54 -14.34 10.54 -3.97
CA ASN A 54 -15.42 10.39 -3.01
C ASN A 54 -16.39 9.28 -3.45
N PRO A 55 -15.96 8.01 -3.39
CA PRO A 55 -16.75 6.89 -3.87
C PRO A 55 -17.97 6.67 -2.97
N SER A 56 -19.13 6.48 -3.60
CA SER A 56 -20.38 6.08 -2.91
C SER A 56 -20.75 4.62 -3.15
N THR A 57 -19.92 3.88 -3.89
CA THR A 57 -20.10 2.46 -4.19
C THR A 57 -18.85 1.67 -3.82
N THR A 58 -19.02 0.39 -3.48
CA THR A 58 -17.91 -0.52 -3.16
C THR A 58 -16.88 -0.59 -4.29
N TRP A 59 -17.34 -0.57 -5.54
CA TRP A 59 -16.43 -0.58 -6.70
C TRP A 59 -15.57 0.68 -6.78
N GLY A 60 -16.13 1.84 -6.45
CA GLY A 60 -15.36 3.09 -6.38
C GLY A 60 -14.30 3.05 -5.28
N VAL A 61 -14.59 2.43 -4.14
CA VAL A 61 -13.62 2.22 -3.06
C VAL A 61 -12.49 1.30 -3.53
N ILE A 62 -12.81 0.18 -4.18
CA ILE A 62 -11.81 -0.74 -4.72
C ILE A 62 -10.90 -0.01 -5.70
N ALA A 63 -11.46 0.75 -6.65
CA ALA A 63 -10.68 1.51 -7.62
C ALA A 63 -9.79 2.57 -6.95
N ARG A 64 -10.31 3.32 -5.96
CA ARG A 64 -9.54 4.29 -5.17
C ARG A 64 -8.36 3.61 -4.47
N MET A 65 -8.64 2.52 -3.76
CA MET A 65 -7.62 1.79 -3.00
C MET A 65 -6.57 1.15 -3.92
N ALA A 66 -6.97 0.59 -5.05
CA ALA A 66 -6.03 0.03 -6.03
C ALA A 66 -5.05 1.09 -6.55
N LEU A 67 -5.52 2.31 -6.84
CA LEU A 67 -4.64 3.40 -7.28
C LEU A 67 -3.70 3.89 -6.18
N GLU A 68 -4.12 3.88 -4.92
CA GLU A 68 -3.25 4.24 -3.80
C GLU A 68 -2.22 3.16 -3.49
N ILE A 69 -2.60 1.87 -3.56
CA ILE A 69 -1.73 0.74 -3.23
C ILE A 69 -0.72 0.46 -4.35
N LEU A 70 -1.18 0.40 -5.61
CA LEU A 70 -0.34 -0.02 -6.73
C LEU A 70 0.45 1.12 -7.34
N PHE A 71 -0.08 2.34 -7.29
CA PHE A 71 0.48 3.50 -7.99
C PHE A 71 0.74 4.69 -7.07
N PHE A 72 0.56 4.57 -5.74
CA PHE A 72 0.82 5.65 -4.78
C PHE A 72 0.28 7.02 -5.24
N ARG A 73 -0.96 7.02 -5.76
CA ARG A 73 -1.55 8.18 -6.45
C ARG A 73 -1.57 9.46 -5.60
N SER A 74 -1.78 9.35 -4.29
CA SER A 74 -1.68 10.48 -3.35
C SER A 74 -0.27 11.07 -3.29
N LEU A 75 0.78 10.25 -3.33
CA LEU A 75 2.17 10.69 -3.33
C LEU A 75 2.52 11.40 -4.65
N PHE A 76 2.06 10.88 -5.78
CA PHE A 76 2.27 11.50 -7.10
C PHE A 76 1.70 12.93 -7.17
N ARG A 77 0.55 13.14 -6.51
CA ARG A 77 -0.15 14.44 -6.49
C ARG A 77 0.30 15.34 -5.35
N ASN A 78 1.24 14.90 -4.53
CA ASN A 78 1.68 15.65 -3.37
C ASN A 78 2.65 16.75 -3.80
N THR A 79 2.12 17.87 -4.27
CA THR A 79 2.94 19.05 -4.58
C THR A 79 3.14 19.85 -3.30
N LYS A 80 4.13 19.49 -2.48
CA LYS A 80 4.48 20.30 -1.31
C LYS A 80 5.06 21.63 -1.77
N THR A 81 4.43 22.73 -1.35
CA THR A 81 4.98 24.07 -1.50
C THR A 81 5.91 24.32 -0.32
N GLU A 82 7.21 24.29 -0.57
CA GLU A 82 8.25 24.62 0.40
C GLU A 82 8.68 26.08 0.20
N ARG A 83 8.63 26.89 1.26
CA ARG A 83 9.11 28.26 1.20
C ARG A 83 10.63 28.27 1.34
N ARG A 84 11.35 28.48 0.24
CA ARG A 84 12.82 28.66 0.25
C ARG A 84 13.11 30.16 0.12
N GLY A 85 13.18 30.85 1.26
CA GLY A 85 13.39 32.31 1.31
C GLY A 85 12.14 33.11 0.92
N GLU A 86 12.27 34.01 -0.07
CA GLU A 86 11.16 34.79 -0.65
C GLU A 86 10.42 34.06 -1.79
N ARG A 87 10.90 32.88 -2.21
CA ARG A 87 10.31 32.12 -3.31
C ARG A 87 9.67 30.83 -2.82
N LEU A 88 8.50 30.52 -3.37
CA LEU A 88 7.83 29.24 -3.20
C LEU A 88 8.50 28.21 -4.12
N ALA A 89 9.15 27.21 -3.57
CA ALA A 89 9.70 26.07 -4.29
C ALA A 89 8.72 24.90 -4.17
N PHE A 90 8.37 24.28 -5.29
CA PHE A 90 7.56 23.06 -5.28
C PHE A 90 8.50 21.86 -5.18
N GLY A 91 8.44 21.14 -4.06
CA GLY A 91 9.29 19.97 -3.82
C GLY A 91 9.03 18.86 -4.85
N SER A 92 10.10 18.18 -5.28
CA SER A 92 10.05 17.16 -6.34
C SER A 92 9.55 15.81 -5.83
N SER A 93 8.29 15.76 -5.40
CA SER A 93 7.63 14.51 -4.97
C SER A 93 7.53 13.46 -6.07
N GLN A 94 7.64 13.86 -7.34
CA GLN A 94 7.58 12.96 -8.48
C GLN A 94 8.77 11.99 -8.55
N TRP A 95 9.98 12.42 -8.16
CA TRP A 95 11.14 11.53 -8.09
C TRP A 95 11.02 10.52 -6.94
N LEU A 96 10.53 10.98 -5.79
CA LEU A 96 10.24 10.11 -4.66
C LEU A 96 9.15 9.09 -5.02
N TRP A 97 8.11 9.53 -5.73
CA TRP A 97 7.06 8.66 -6.24
C TRP A 97 7.61 7.58 -7.18
N LEU A 98 8.43 7.96 -8.16
CA LEU A 98 9.00 7.02 -9.12
C LEU A 98 9.92 6.00 -8.42
N GLY A 99 10.80 6.48 -7.54
CA GLY A 99 11.69 5.62 -6.76
C GLY A 99 10.93 4.64 -5.87
N ALA A 100 9.89 5.13 -5.17
CA ALA A 100 9.03 4.27 -4.36
C ALA A 100 8.29 3.24 -5.21
N LEU A 101 7.76 3.63 -6.37
CA LEU A 101 7.04 2.75 -7.27
C LEU A 101 7.93 1.60 -7.76
N VAL A 102 9.10 1.93 -8.32
CA VAL A 102 10.06 0.93 -8.83
C VAL A 102 10.49 0.00 -7.71
N PHE A 103 10.88 0.53 -6.55
CA PHE A 103 11.32 -0.28 -5.40
C PHE A 103 10.25 -1.29 -4.94
N HIS A 104 9.00 -0.84 -4.78
CA HIS A 104 7.92 -1.72 -4.30
C HIS A 104 7.54 -2.77 -5.35
N TRP A 105 7.47 -2.41 -6.63
CA TRP A 105 7.18 -3.37 -7.70
C TRP A 105 8.30 -4.40 -7.86
N SER A 106 9.57 -3.98 -7.80
CA SER A 106 10.70 -4.91 -7.81
C SER A 106 10.65 -5.87 -6.62
N MET A 107 10.42 -5.36 -5.40
CA MET A 107 10.32 -6.21 -4.21
C MET A 107 9.15 -7.19 -4.29
N LEU A 108 7.98 -6.73 -4.75
CA LEU A 108 6.80 -7.59 -4.94
C LEU A 108 7.08 -8.74 -5.91
N ILE A 109 7.66 -8.45 -7.07
CA ILE A 109 8.01 -9.47 -8.07
C ILE A 109 9.02 -10.45 -7.49
N ILE A 110 10.05 -9.97 -6.80
CA ILE A 110 11.06 -10.81 -6.16
C ILE A 110 10.41 -11.75 -5.14
N VAL A 111 9.53 -11.24 -4.26
CA VAL A 111 8.84 -12.06 -3.26
C VAL A 111 7.95 -13.12 -3.90
N ILE A 112 7.17 -12.76 -4.93
CA ILE A 112 6.32 -13.70 -5.67
C ILE A 112 7.16 -14.83 -6.28
N ARG A 113 8.30 -14.49 -6.88
CA ARG A 113 9.23 -15.48 -7.45
C ARG A 113 9.86 -16.37 -6.37
N HIS A 114 10.23 -15.81 -5.22
CA HIS A 114 10.81 -16.58 -4.11
C HIS A 114 9.81 -17.55 -3.47
N LEU A 115 8.51 -17.27 -3.57
CA LEU A 115 7.46 -18.13 -3.03
C LEU A 115 7.52 -19.55 -3.59
N ARG A 116 8.01 -19.72 -4.82
CA ARG A 116 8.29 -21.02 -5.45
C ARG A 116 9.20 -21.91 -4.61
N TYR A 117 10.22 -21.34 -3.98
CA TYR A 117 11.19 -22.12 -3.18
C TYR A 117 10.68 -22.47 -1.78
N ILE A 118 9.54 -21.89 -1.39
CA ILE A 118 8.98 -22.03 -0.03
C ILE A 118 7.77 -22.97 -0.04
N ILE A 119 6.98 -22.98 -1.12
CA ILE A 119 5.71 -23.71 -1.20
C ILE A 119 5.82 -24.87 -2.20
N ASP A 120 5.48 -26.08 -1.74
CA ASP A 120 5.32 -27.27 -2.56
C ASP A 120 3.91 -27.87 -2.33
N PRO A 121 3.03 -27.97 -3.35
CA PRO A 121 3.26 -27.66 -4.76
C PRO A 121 3.23 -26.17 -5.09
N VAL A 122 4.01 -25.77 -6.09
CA VAL A 122 4.07 -24.38 -6.55
C VAL A 122 2.70 -23.93 -7.09
N PRO A 123 2.12 -22.83 -6.59
CA PRO A 123 0.82 -22.35 -7.06
C PRO A 123 0.82 -22.02 -8.56
N VAL A 124 -0.24 -22.38 -9.29
CA VAL A 124 -0.40 -22.16 -10.75
C VAL A 124 -0.23 -20.69 -11.14
N VAL A 125 -0.65 -19.75 -10.28
CA VAL A 125 -0.48 -18.31 -10.50
C VAL A 125 1.00 -17.92 -10.58
N VAL A 126 1.86 -18.50 -9.74
CA VAL A 126 3.30 -18.24 -9.74
C VAL A 126 3.93 -18.80 -11.02
N GLN A 127 3.53 -20.00 -11.43
CA GLN A 127 3.99 -20.63 -12.68
C GLN A 127 3.59 -19.82 -13.92
N GLY A 128 2.38 -19.26 -13.93
CA GLY A 128 1.89 -18.41 -15.02
C GLY A 128 2.64 -17.09 -15.16
N ILE A 129 3.02 -16.47 -14.04
CA ILE A 129 3.86 -15.25 -14.05
C ILE A 129 5.27 -15.58 -14.57
N GLU A 130 5.83 -16.73 -14.22
CA GLU A 130 7.14 -17.18 -14.70
C GLU A 130 7.14 -17.45 -16.21
N ALA A 131 6.13 -18.14 -16.73
CA ALA A 131 6.00 -18.44 -18.17
C ALA A 131 5.89 -17.18 -19.05
N LEU A 132 5.43 -16.06 -18.48
CA LEU A 132 5.37 -14.76 -19.17
C LEU A 132 6.70 -14.00 -19.13
N ASP A 133 7.54 -14.26 -18.13
CA ASP A 133 8.84 -13.60 -17.93
C ASP A 133 10.02 -14.31 -18.62
N GLY A 134 9.83 -15.55 -19.10
CA GLY A 134 10.79 -16.30 -19.93
C GLY A 134 11.45 -17.50 -19.24
#